data_AF-A0A3M0IWY0-F1
#
_entry.id   AF-A0A3M0IWY0-F1
#
_cell.length_a   1.000
_cell.length_b   1.000
_cell.length_c   1.000
_cell.angle_alpha   90.00
_cell.angle_beta   90.00
_cell.angle_gamma   90.00
#
_symmetry.space_group_name_H-M   'P 1'
#
loop_
_entity.id
_entity.type
_entity.pdbx_description
1 polymer ?
#
loop_
_entity_poly.entity_id
_entity_poly.type
_entity_poly.pdbx_seq_one_letter_code
_entity_poly.pdbx_strand_id
1 'polypeptide(L)'
;MIRTTSIRIWERENRLGPPGDHKLPIADPGWGPNPEEERQNMRDYKSLIVRGIRESVPRGNNTKLAFDGSQEKDETPATWLNRLERNFQLYSNIDSDSPEGQVIIKLQFVTKSWPDIQRKLEKMEDWQEKSINELLKEALRVYLRREEEKARAKARIMVAVARESTGAAENQRNSSLKSREGGPRPSFKRAESPIVPPWPFETREDYWEAPNHLFWICGDTAYTKLPGDWSGSCTIGIIKPAFFVLSKRLGAHLGVPVYDNLGKVERKKRDTLTIGGDQNGKGKIWTPEEIIKTYGPATWAQDGSWGYRTPIYMLNRIIRLQAVLEMVSNRTALALDHISEQLTQTKAVIYQIRLAGDYLLADEGGTCGKFNSSECCLEIDDKSAVIKKHLKRNQKASLCGKSRVDSFNGHQLVE
;
A
#
# COMPACT_ATOMS: atom_id res chain seq x y z
N MET A 1 -15.55 42.58 10.59
CA MET A 1 -16.42 41.41 10.87
C MET A 1 -16.11 40.83 12.24
N ILE A 2 -15.06 40.01 12.42
CA ILE A 2 -14.67 39.38 13.71
C ILE A 2 -14.79 40.36 14.89
N ARG A 3 -14.03 41.47 14.89
CA ARG A 3 -14.06 42.51 15.96
C ARG A 3 -15.48 42.97 16.33
N THR A 4 -16.32 43.24 15.33
CA THR A 4 -17.71 43.70 15.52
C THR A 4 -18.56 42.63 16.21
N THR A 5 -18.36 41.35 15.86
CA THR A 5 -19.03 40.22 16.52
C THR A 5 -18.50 40.03 17.94
N SER A 6 -17.18 40.09 18.14
CA SER A 6 -16.53 40.03 19.46
C SER A 6 -17.03 41.13 20.42
N ILE A 7 -17.21 42.36 19.96
CA ILE A 7 -17.78 43.47 20.74
C ILE A 7 -19.22 43.14 21.18
N ARG A 8 -20.07 42.71 20.25
CA ARG A 8 -21.46 42.32 20.53
C ARG A 8 -21.55 41.14 21.50
N ILE A 9 -20.59 40.21 21.46
CA ILE A 9 -20.49 39.10 22.42
C ILE A 9 -20.21 39.65 23.82
N TRP A 10 -19.20 40.51 23.98
CA TRP A 10 -18.87 41.13 25.25
C TRP A 10 -20.03 41.95 25.83
N GLU A 11 -20.65 42.82 25.03
CA GLU A 11 -21.74 43.70 25.49
C GLU A 11 -23.02 42.94 25.87
N ARG A 12 -23.25 41.77 25.24
CA ARG A 12 -24.37 40.86 25.58
C ARG A 12 -24.20 40.28 26.99
N GLU A 13 -22.96 39.98 27.40
CA GLU A 13 -22.62 39.30 28.65
C GLU A 13 -22.27 40.26 29.79
N ASN A 14 -21.64 41.40 29.44
CA ASN A 14 -21.11 42.40 30.37
C ASN A 14 -21.85 43.74 30.24
N ARG A 15 -23.19 43.72 30.41
CA ARG A 15 -24.06 44.91 30.27
C ARG A 15 -23.70 46.12 31.15
N LEU A 16 -23.01 45.88 32.27
CA LEU A 16 -22.53 46.91 33.21
C LEU A 16 -21.00 47.10 33.15
N GLY A 17 -20.33 46.43 32.21
CA GLY A 17 -18.88 46.51 32.03
C GLY A 17 -18.43 47.69 31.17
N PRO A 18 -17.11 47.86 30.98
CA PRO A 18 -16.58 48.84 30.03
C PRO A 18 -17.03 48.50 28.60
N PRO A 19 -17.20 49.51 27.72
CA PRO A 19 -17.55 49.31 26.31
C PRO A 19 -16.65 48.30 25.61
N GLY A 20 -17.20 47.46 24.72
CA GLY A 20 -16.45 46.37 24.10
C GLY A 20 -15.23 46.81 23.29
N ASP A 21 -15.23 48.05 22.79
CA ASP A 21 -14.07 48.67 22.13
C ASP A 21 -12.81 48.71 23.03
N HIS A 22 -12.94 48.88 24.36
CA HIS A 22 -11.81 48.86 25.29
C HIS A 22 -11.18 47.46 25.44
N LYS A 23 -11.99 46.40 25.30
CA LYS A 23 -11.52 45.01 25.35
C LYS A 23 -10.99 44.52 24.00
N LEU A 24 -11.25 45.25 22.91
CA LEU A 24 -10.83 44.94 21.55
C LEU A 24 -10.24 46.18 20.85
N PRO A 25 -9.14 46.75 21.39
CA PRO A 25 -8.51 47.94 20.82
C PRO A 25 -8.00 47.68 19.39
N ILE A 26 -7.93 48.75 18.60
CA ILE A 26 -7.49 48.71 17.19
C ILE A 26 -5.97 48.88 17.09
N ALA A 27 -5.39 49.72 17.94
CA ALA A 27 -3.96 49.87 18.13
C ALA A 27 -3.48 49.03 19.32
N ASP A 28 -2.16 48.85 19.46
CA ASP A 28 -1.55 48.21 20.62
C ASP A 28 -1.89 48.99 21.91
N PRO A 29 -2.57 48.39 22.90
CA PRO A 29 -2.88 49.05 24.17
C PRO A 29 -1.70 49.06 25.17
N GLY A 30 -0.59 48.38 24.88
CA GLY A 30 0.59 48.32 25.74
C GLY A 30 0.43 47.44 27.00
N TRP A 31 -0.55 46.53 27.03
CA TRP A 31 -0.82 45.66 28.19
C TRP A 31 0.35 44.70 28.49
N GLY A 32 0.87 44.79 29.71
CA GLY A 32 1.92 43.92 30.24
C GLY A 32 1.39 42.71 31.01
N PRO A 33 2.24 41.69 31.25
CA PRO A 33 1.86 40.48 31.99
C PRO A 33 1.77 40.68 33.50
N ASN A 34 2.37 41.75 34.03
CA ASN A 34 2.54 41.95 35.47
C ASN A 34 1.24 42.42 36.15
N PRO A 35 0.55 43.49 35.69
CA PRO A 35 -0.66 43.98 36.36
C PRO A 35 -1.84 43.03 36.14
N GLU A 36 -2.64 42.80 37.18
CA GLU A 36 -3.77 41.85 37.12
C GLU A 36 -4.83 42.28 36.09
N GLU A 37 -5.15 43.57 36.06
CA GLU A 37 -6.14 44.14 35.15
C GLU A 37 -5.72 44.00 33.68
N GLU A 38 -4.46 44.30 33.37
CA GLU A 38 -3.89 44.12 32.02
C GLU A 38 -3.84 42.64 31.62
N ARG A 39 -3.53 41.75 32.56
CA ARG A 39 -3.57 40.30 32.34
C ARG A 39 -4.98 39.79 32.09
N GLN A 40 -5.99 40.34 32.77
CA GLN A 40 -7.39 40.04 32.52
C GLN A 40 -7.83 40.60 31.16
N ASN A 41 -7.42 41.83 30.81
CA ASN A 41 -7.66 42.41 29.49
C ASN A 41 -7.08 41.53 28.35
N MET A 42 -5.87 40.98 28.51
CA MET A 42 -5.29 40.02 27.56
C MET A 42 -6.07 38.69 27.49
N ARG A 43 -6.58 38.18 28.62
CA ARG A 43 -7.44 36.98 28.65
C ARG A 43 -8.76 37.22 27.94
N ASP A 44 -9.41 38.35 28.22
CA ASP A 44 -10.65 38.78 27.60
C ASP A 44 -10.47 38.97 26.10
N TYR A 45 -9.45 39.71 25.67
CA TYR A 45 -9.09 39.89 24.26
C TYR A 45 -8.91 38.55 23.54
N LYS A 46 -8.08 37.65 24.08
CA LYS A 46 -7.85 36.31 23.51
C LYS A 46 -9.17 35.51 23.39
N SER A 47 -9.99 35.52 24.44
CA SER A 47 -11.29 34.84 24.48
C SER A 47 -12.24 35.42 23.42
N LEU A 48 -12.41 36.74 23.40
CA LEU A 48 -13.31 37.46 22.50
C LEU A 48 -12.90 37.35 21.04
N ILE A 49 -11.60 37.31 20.71
CA ILE A 49 -11.13 37.05 19.34
C ILE A 49 -11.50 35.63 18.90
N VAL A 50 -11.21 34.60 19.70
CA VAL A 50 -11.54 33.19 19.37
C VAL A 50 -13.05 33.00 19.20
N ARG A 51 -13.85 33.56 20.11
CA ARG A 51 -15.32 33.49 20.06
C ARG A 51 -15.88 34.28 18.89
N GLY A 52 -15.33 35.46 18.61
CA GLY A 52 -15.70 36.27 17.44
C GLY A 52 -15.40 35.57 16.13
N ILE A 53 -14.29 34.84 16.01
CA ILE A 53 -14.01 33.99 14.84
C ILE A 53 -15.08 32.89 14.73
N ARG A 54 -15.38 32.17 15.82
CA ARG A 54 -16.39 31.09 15.85
C ARG A 54 -17.81 31.56 15.49
N GLU A 55 -18.23 32.77 15.89
CA GLU A 55 -19.56 33.33 15.61
C GLU A 55 -19.63 34.13 14.28
N SER A 56 -18.50 34.62 13.74
CA SER A 56 -18.48 35.40 12.48
C SER A 56 -18.11 34.61 11.23
N VAL A 57 -17.40 33.47 11.35
CA VAL A 57 -17.15 32.57 10.22
C VAL A 57 -18.40 31.69 10.05
N PRO A 58 -19.14 31.79 8.93
CA PRO A 58 -20.27 30.91 8.69
C PRO A 58 -19.75 29.47 8.54
N ARG A 59 -20.19 28.59 9.44
CA ARG A 59 -20.06 27.14 9.24
C ARG A 59 -20.74 26.80 7.91
N GLY A 60 -20.06 26.03 7.06
CA GLY A 60 -20.59 25.72 5.74
C GLY A 60 -21.68 24.66 5.88
N ASN A 61 -22.95 24.99 5.67
CA ASN A 61 -24.06 24.04 5.79
C ASN A 61 -24.10 23.04 4.61
N ASN A 62 -23.09 22.18 4.51
CA ASN A 62 -22.97 21.16 3.47
C ASN A 62 -23.25 19.78 4.07
N THR A 63 -24.53 19.49 4.27
CA THR A 63 -25.03 18.22 4.82
C THR A 63 -24.51 17.00 4.07
N LYS A 64 -24.23 17.12 2.76
CA LYS A 64 -23.58 16.04 2.00
C LYS A 64 -22.15 15.80 2.47
N LEU A 65 -21.30 16.83 2.56
CA LEU A 65 -19.93 16.65 3.07
C LEU A 65 -19.90 16.26 4.56
N ALA A 66 -20.90 16.66 5.35
CA ALA A 66 -21.06 16.23 6.73
C ALA A 66 -21.44 14.73 6.88
N PHE A 67 -22.35 14.21 6.05
CA PHE A 67 -23.06 12.95 6.31
C PHE A 67 -23.00 11.86 5.21
N ASP A 68 -22.40 12.12 4.04
CA ASP A 68 -22.33 11.15 2.93
C ASP A 68 -21.21 10.10 3.12
N GLY A 69 -20.30 10.33 4.07
CA GLY A 69 -19.24 9.37 4.42
C GLY A 69 -19.75 8.14 5.19
N SER A 70 -19.12 7.00 4.96
CA SER A 70 -19.23 5.79 5.78
C SER A 70 -17.85 5.25 6.17
N GLN A 71 -17.80 4.36 7.17
CA GLN A 71 -16.59 3.65 7.56
C GLN A 71 -16.07 2.80 6.38
N GLU A 72 -14.77 2.86 6.10
CA GLU A 72 -14.15 2.00 5.09
C GLU A 72 -13.85 0.59 5.63
N LYS A 73 -13.75 -0.38 4.72
CA LYS A 73 -13.62 -1.82 5.07
C LYS A 73 -12.51 -2.12 6.07
N ASP A 74 -11.35 -1.51 5.87
CA ASP A 74 -10.13 -1.74 6.65
C ASP A 74 -9.75 -0.52 7.53
N GLU A 75 -10.64 0.49 7.61
CA GLU A 75 -10.52 1.64 8.51
C GLU A 75 -10.97 1.27 9.93
N THR A 76 -10.23 1.72 10.95
CA THR A 76 -10.60 1.44 12.35
C THR A 76 -11.81 2.28 12.77
N PRO A 77 -12.67 1.78 13.67
CA PRO A 77 -13.78 2.56 14.23
C PRO A 77 -13.36 3.91 14.85
N ALA A 78 -12.16 4.01 15.42
CA ALA A 78 -11.63 5.27 15.97
C ALA A 78 -11.25 6.26 14.86
N THR A 79 -10.65 5.79 13.77
CA THR A 79 -10.36 6.62 12.58
C THR A 79 -11.65 7.14 11.95
N TRP A 80 -12.66 6.27 11.84
CA TRP A 80 -14.00 6.64 11.36
C TRP A 80 -14.65 7.72 12.24
N LEU A 81 -14.65 7.56 13.57
CA LEU A 81 -15.21 8.55 14.50
C LEU A 81 -14.51 9.91 14.36
N ASN A 82 -13.18 9.94 14.37
CA ASN A 82 -12.42 11.20 14.21
C ASN A 82 -12.72 11.89 12.86
N ARG A 83 -12.92 11.11 11.79
CA ARG A 83 -13.28 11.64 10.47
C ARG A 83 -14.70 12.19 10.44
N LEU A 84 -15.64 11.51 11.11
CA LEU A 84 -17.02 11.96 11.29
C LEU A 84 -17.09 13.27 12.09
N GLU A 85 -16.45 13.34 13.26
CA GLU A 85 -16.41 14.54 14.10
C GLU A 85 -15.80 15.73 13.35
N ARG A 86 -14.68 15.53 12.64
CA ARG A 86 -14.04 16.57 11.84
C ARG A 86 -14.94 17.06 10.70
N ASN A 87 -15.63 16.17 10.00
CA ASN A 87 -16.58 16.56 8.95
C ASN A 87 -17.79 17.31 9.54
N PHE A 88 -18.27 16.90 10.71
CA PHE A 88 -19.34 17.59 11.42
C PHE A 88 -18.91 19.02 11.81
N GLN A 89 -17.74 19.20 12.40
CA GLN A 89 -17.19 20.50 12.79
C GLN A 89 -16.96 21.47 11.61
N LEU A 90 -16.63 20.94 10.42
CA LEU A 90 -16.37 21.74 9.22
C LEU A 90 -17.64 22.06 8.40
N TYR A 91 -18.60 21.13 8.37
CA TYR A 91 -19.73 21.14 7.41
C TYR A 91 -21.13 21.11 8.05
N SER A 92 -21.23 21.17 9.37
CA SER A 92 -22.49 21.34 10.12
C SER A 92 -22.53 22.70 10.81
N ASN A 93 -23.71 23.30 10.91
CA ASN A 93 -23.91 24.50 11.73
C ASN A 93 -24.02 24.18 13.23
N ILE A 94 -24.43 22.94 13.54
CA ILE A 94 -24.63 22.44 14.91
C ILE A 94 -23.27 22.25 15.58
N ASP A 95 -23.18 22.55 16.87
CA ASP A 95 -21.96 22.37 17.63
C ASP A 95 -21.71 20.90 17.98
N SER A 96 -20.48 20.39 17.83
CA SER A 96 -20.16 18.99 18.16
C SER A 96 -20.42 18.67 19.63
N ASP A 97 -20.31 19.68 20.49
CA ASP A 97 -20.34 19.54 21.94
C ASP A 97 -21.75 19.79 22.51
N SER A 98 -22.72 20.16 21.65
CA SER A 98 -24.13 20.30 22.03
C SER A 98 -24.82 18.93 22.12
N PRO A 99 -25.89 18.79 22.93
CA PRO A 99 -26.61 17.52 23.02
C PRO A 99 -27.20 17.08 21.68
N GLU A 100 -27.64 18.02 20.84
CA GLU A 100 -28.13 17.74 19.48
C GLU A 100 -27.01 17.21 18.57
N GLY A 101 -25.82 17.83 18.63
CA GLY A 101 -24.65 17.38 17.87
C GLY A 101 -24.19 15.98 18.28
N GLN A 102 -24.14 15.72 19.58
CA GLN A 102 -23.79 14.40 20.13
C GLN A 102 -24.78 13.30 19.72
N VAL A 103 -26.10 13.59 19.68
CA VAL A 103 -27.11 12.64 19.18
C VAL A 103 -26.88 12.32 17.70
N ILE A 104 -26.61 13.33 16.86
CA ILE A 104 -26.35 13.13 15.43
C ILE A 104 -25.05 12.34 15.20
N ILE A 105 -23.97 12.67 15.92
CA ILE A 105 -22.69 11.95 15.82
C ILE A 105 -22.87 10.48 16.24
N LYS A 106 -23.58 10.19 17.34
CA LYS A 106 -23.91 8.81 17.75
C LYS A 106 -24.72 8.05 16.67
N LEU A 107 -25.79 8.65 16.18
CA LEU A 107 -26.65 8.06 15.14
C LEU A 107 -25.85 7.74 13.87
N GLN A 108 -25.05 8.68 13.40
CA GLN A 108 -24.26 8.57 12.19
C GLN A 108 -23.09 7.58 12.37
N PHE A 109 -22.46 7.55 13.54
CA PHE A 109 -21.43 6.56 13.88
C PHE A 109 -21.98 5.12 13.78
N VAL A 110 -23.17 4.86 14.34
CA VAL A 110 -23.83 3.54 14.29
C VAL A 110 -24.25 3.18 12.87
N THR A 111 -25.05 4.03 12.23
CA THR A 111 -25.72 3.72 10.94
C THR A 111 -24.77 3.70 9.73
N LYS A 112 -23.58 4.31 9.83
CA LYS A 112 -22.58 4.34 8.76
C LYS A 112 -21.30 3.56 9.09
N SER A 113 -21.26 2.87 10.23
CA SER A 113 -20.22 1.87 10.52
C SER A 113 -20.26 0.73 9.49
N TRP A 114 -19.18 -0.04 9.40
CA TRP A 114 -19.14 -1.21 8.51
C TRP A 114 -20.24 -2.23 8.92
N PRO A 115 -20.86 -2.99 7.98
CA PRO A 115 -22.07 -3.76 8.26
C PRO A 115 -21.97 -4.86 9.35
N ASP A 116 -20.78 -5.25 9.80
CA ASP A 116 -20.60 -6.15 10.95
C ASP A 116 -20.70 -5.39 12.29
N ILE A 117 -20.05 -4.23 12.38
CA ILE A 117 -20.09 -3.30 13.50
C ILE A 117 -21.51 -2.73 13.63
N GLN A 118 -22.09 -2.20 12.54
CA GLN A 118 -23.46 -1.65 12.52
C GLN A 118 -24.46 -2.66 13.13
N ARG A 119 -24.52 -3.88 12.58
CA ARG A 119 -25.41 -4.95 13.08
C ARG A 119 -25.13 -5.38 14.51
N LYS A 120 -23.94 -5.11 15.06
CA LYS A 120 -23.65 -5.36 16.49
C LYS A 120 -24.11 -4.19 17.35
N LEU A 121 -23.89 -2.94 16.93
CA LEU A 121 -24.26 -1.73 17.65
C LEU A 121 -25.79 -1.55 17.71
N GLU A 122 -26.49 -1.74 16.58
CA GLU A 122 -27.97 -1.68 16.51
C GLU A 122 -28.66 -2.74 17.40
N LYS A 123 -27.98 -3.86 17.67
CA LYS A 123 -28.47 -4.93 18.56
C LYS A 123 -28.12 -4.72 20.03
N MET A 124 -27.51 -3.60 20.40
CA MET A 124 -27.29 -3.27 21.80
C MET A 124 -28.53 -2.57 22.35
N GLU A 125 -29.04 -3.09 23.46
CA GLU A 125 -30.06 -2.44 24.28
C GLU A 125 -29.62 -1.01 24.62
N ASP A 126 -30.55 -0.06 24.47
CA ASP A 126 -30.40 1.38 24.78
C ASP A 126 -29.11 2.04 24.26
N TRP A 127 -28.69 1.67 23.04
CA TRP A 127 -27.50 2.26 22.40
C TRP A 127 -27.59 3.78 22.22
N GLN A 128 -28.81 4.34 22.20
CA GLN A 128 -29.05 5.77 22.14
C GLN A 128 -28.66 6.50 23.43
N GLU A 129 -28.84 5.86 24.59
CA GLU A 129 -28.49 6.43 25.90
C GLU A 129 -26.99 6.28 26.21
N LYS A 130 -26.35 5.25 25.63
CA LYS A 130 -24.92 4.99 25.79
C LYS A 130 -24.04 6.13 25.28
N SER A 131 -22.86 6.24 25.88
CA SER A 131 -21.83 7.19 25.48
C SER A 131 -21.16 6.76 24.17
N ILE A 132 -20.67 7.73 23.39
CA ILE A 132 -19.94 7.46 22.14
C ILE A 132 -18.71 6.55 22.40
N ASN A 133 -18.08 6.65 23.57
CA ASN A 133 -16.94 5.84 23.98
C ASN A 133 -17.30 4.36 24.20
N GLU A 134 -18.49 4.05 24.71
CA GLU A 134 -18.98 2.67 24.85
C GLU A 134 -19.30 2.06 23.48
N LEU A 135 -19.95 2.83 22.60
CA LEU A 135 -20.19 2.41 21.21
C LEU A 135 -18.86 2.13 20.50
N LEU A 136 -17.87 3.01 20.66
CA LEU A 136 -16.53 2.86 20.10
C LEU A 136 -15.81 1.60 20.64
N LYS A 137 -15.89 1.34 21.95
CA LYS A 137 -15.28 0.16 22.61
C LYS A 137 -15.84 -1.15 22.07
N GLU A 138 -17.15 -1.23 21.85
CA GLU A 138 -17.78 -2.42 21.24
C GLU A 138 -17.48 -2.54 19.74
N ALA A 139 -17.48 -1.43 19.00
CA ALA A 139 -17.07 -1.41 17.59
C ALA A 139 -15.63 -1.90 17.40
N LEU A 140 -14.69 -1.44 18.23
CA LEU A 140 -13.30 -1.91 18.24
C LEU A 140 -13.20 -3.40 18.55
N ARG A 141 -14.00 -3.93 19.48
CA ARG A 141 -14.02 -5.37 19.79
C ARG A 141 -14.48 -6.22 18.59
N VAL A 142 -15.47 -5.76 17.83
CA VAL A 142 -15.93 -6.43 16.60
C VAL A 142 -14.85 -6.39 15.52
N TYR A 143 -14.25 -5.21 15.30
CA TYR A 143 -13.16 -5.00 14.35
C TYR A 143 -11.97 -5.93 14.63
N LEU A 144 -11.48 -5.96 15.87
CA LEU A 144 -10.34 -6.80 16.27
C LEU A 144 -10.63 -8.29 16.09
N ARG A 145 -11.81 -8.76 16.51
CA ARG A 145 -12.24 -10.16 16.30
C ARG A 145 -12.26 -10.55 14.82
N ARG A 146 -12.64 -9.63 13.93
CA ARG A 146 -12.60 -9.85 12.48
C ARG A 146 -11.17 -9.96 11.95
N GLU A 147 -10.26 -9.10 12.41
CA GLU A 147 -8.86 -9.17 12.00
C GLU A 147 -8.16 -10.44 12.54
N GLU A 148 -8.50 -10.87 13.76
CA GLU A 148 -8.09 -12.18 14.29
C GLU A 148 -8.58 -13.35 13.44
N GLU A 149 -9.86 -13.37 13.04
CA GLU A 149 -10.40 -14.44 12.17
C GLU A 149 -9.81 -14.38 10.75
N LYS A 150 -9.56 -13.19 10.18
CA LYS A 150 -8.78 -13.05 8.93
C LYS A 150 -7.37 -13.63 9.08
N ALA A 151 -6.69 -13.39 10.22
CA ALA A 151 -5.36 -13.92 10.49
C ALA A 151 -5.37 -15.45 10.69
N ARG A 152 -6.34 -15.98 11.45
CA ARG A 152 -6.58 -17.43 11.63
C ARG A 152 -6.88 -18.13 10.31
N ALA A 153 -7.69 -17.53 9.44
CA ALA A 153 -7.98 -18.06 8.11
C ALA A 153 -6.70 -18.14 7.25
N LYS A 154 -5.89 -17.08 7.22
CA LYS A 154 -4.57 -17.08 6.55
C LYS A 154 -3.65 -18.18 7.12
N ALA A 155 -3.59 -18.33 8.44
CA ALA A 155 -2.79 -19.36 9.09
C ALA A 155 -3.26 -20.78 8.76
N ARG A 156 -4.58 -21.04 8.74
CA ARG A 156 -5.15 -22.34 8.33
C ARG A 156 -4.77 -22.70 6.89
N ILE A 157 -4.82 -21.72 5.97
CA ILE A 157 -4.39 -21.90 4.57
C ILE A 157 -2.88 -22.22 4.52
N MET A 158 -2.03 -21.49 5.25
CA MET A 158 -0.60 -21.79 5.32
C MET A 158 -0.31 -23.20 5.87
N VAL A 159 -1.04 -23.66 6.89
CA VAL A 159 -0.89 -25.01 7.46
C VAL A 159 -1.35 -26.10 6.49
N ALA A 160 -2.44 -25.88 5.73
CA ALA A 160 -2.88 -26.81 4.69
C ALA A 160 -1.82 -26.96 3.59
N VAL A 161 -1.32 -25.84 3.06
CA VAL A 161 -0.23 -25.81 2.05
C VAL A 161 1.04 -26.49 2.58
N ALA A 162 1.38 -26.31 3.86
CA ALA A 162 2.52 -26.98 4.47
C ALA A 162 2.33 -28.51 4.56
N ARG A 163 1.15 -28.98 4.97
CA ARG A 163 0.85 -30.43 5.08
C ARG A 163 0.85 -31.14 3.73
N GLU A 164 0.36 -30.49 2.67
CA GLU A 164 0.43 -31.03 1.32
C GLU A 164 1.89 -31.18 0.84
N SER A 165 2.76 -30.22 1.19
CA SER A 165 4.19 -30.30 0.87
C SER A 165 4.93 -31.43 1.61
N THR A 166 4.49 -31.82 2.82
CA THR A 166 5.08 -32.96 3.55
C THR A 166 4.50 -34.31 3.12
N GLY A 167 3.19 -34.40 2.83
CA GLY A 167 2.56 -35.65 2.36
C GLY A 167 3.07 -36.11 0.99
N ALA A 168 3.54 -35.18 0.16
CA ALA A 168 4.22 -35.49 -1.10
C ALA A 168 5.56 -36.24 -0.89
N ALA A 169 6.22 -36.10 0.27
CA ALA A 169 7.47 -36.78 0.59
C ALA A 169 7.25 -38.21 1.14
N GLU A 170 6.21 -38.44 1.94
CA GLU A 170 5.91 -39.79 2.48
C GLU A 170 5.43 -40.77 1.40
N ASN A 171 4.65 -40.30 0.42
CA ASN A 171 4.21 -41.15 -0.69
C ASN A 171 5.36 -41.64 -1.60
N GLN A 172 6.55 -41.01 -1.56
CA GLN A 172 7.75 -41.52 -2.24
C GLN A 172 8.47 -42.63 -1.44
N ARG A 173 8.29 -42.69 -0.12
CA ARG A 173 8.86 -43.77 0.73
C ARG A 173 8.01 -45.03 0.72
N ASN A 174 6.69 -44.89 0.60
CA ASN A 174 5.78 -46.05 0.63
C ASN A 174 5.70 -46.82 -0.70
N SER A 175 6.14 -46.24 -1.83
CA SER A 175 6.28 -46.96 -3.10
C SER A 175 7.51 -47.88 -3.15
N SER A 176 8.52 -47.62 -2.32
CA SER A 176 9.79 -48.35 -2.30
C SER A 176 9.82 -49.55 -1.32
N LEU A 177 8.80 -49.72 -0.48
CA LEU A 177 8.72 -50.82 0.49
C LEU A 177 7.90 -52.05 0.04
N LYS A 178 7.21 -51.99 -1.12
CA LYS A 178 6.18 -52.99 -1.48
C LYS A 178 6.63 -54.11 -2.42
N SER A 179 7.94 -54.37 -2.52
CA SER A 179 8.51 -55.42 -3.37
C SER A 179 9.74 -56.09 -2.75
N ARG A 180 9.57 -56.99 -1.77
CA ARG A 180 10.51 -58.10 -1.46
C ARG A 180 10.01 -59.09 -0.39
N GLU A 181 9.08 -59.95 -0.79
CA GLU A 181 9.02 -61.36 -0.37
C GLU A 181 9.22 -62.21 -1.65
N GLY A 182 9.88 -63.37 -1.68
CA GLY A 182 10.70 -64.04 -0.67
C GLY A 182 11.22 -65.41 -1.20
N GLY A 183 12.55 -65.56 -1.31
CA GLY A 183 13.26 -66.84 -1.52
C GLY A 183 13.64 -67.22 -2.97
N PRO A 184 14.55 -68.21 -3.17
CA PRO A 184 15.59 -68.72 -2.26
C PRO A 184 17.03 -68.36 -2.72
N ARG A 185 18.03 -68.55 -1.83
CA ARG A 185 19.45 -68.23 -2.08
C ARG A 185 20.12 -69.20 -3.06
N PRO A 186 21.06 -68.72 -3.88
CA PRO A 186 22.28 -69.45 -4.21
C PRO A 186 23.44 -68.97 -3.33
N SER A 187 24.14 -69.89 -2.68
CA SER A 187 25.41 -69.64 -2.01
C SER A 187 26.56 -69.66 -3.01
N PHE A 188 27.41 -68.64 -3.07
CA PHE A 188 28.74 -68.77 -3.68
C PHE A 188 29.82 -68.01 -2.92
N LYS A 189 31.04 -68.53 -3.00
CA LYS A 189 32.14 -68.27 -2.06
C LYS A 189 32.94 -67.02 -2.42
N ARG A 190 33.54 -66.41 -1.40
CA ARG A 190 34.56 -65.37 -1.53
C ARG A 190 35.82 -65.93 -2.21
N ALA A 191 36.33 -65.22 -3.22
CA ALA A 191 37.68 -65.38 -3.72
C ALA A 191 38.19 -63.99 -4.16
N GLU A 192 39.32 -63.57 -3.60
CA GLU A 192 40.05 -62.36 -4.00
C GLU A 192 41.21 -62.79 -4.91
N SER A 193 41.40 -62.13 -6.06
CA SER A 193 42.70 -61.96 -6.74
C SER A 193 42.57 -60.98 -7.93
N PRO A 194 43.66 -60.29 -8.33
CA PRO A 194 43.58 -59.10 -9.18
C PRO A 194 43.98 -59.35 -10.66
N ILE A 195 43.84 -58.32 -11.51
CA ILE A 195 44.73 -57.86 -12.62
C ILE A 195 43.94 -56.96 -13.62
N VAL A 196 44.63 -55.99 -14.23
CA VAL A 196 44.21 -54.91 -15.18
C VAL A 196 45.01 -55.11 -16.50
N PRO A 197 44.80 -54.49 -17.70
CA PRO A 197 43.75 -53.58 -18.28
C PRO A 197 42.87 -54.35 -19.33
N PRO A 198 42.23 -53.82 -20.43
CA PRO A 198 42.20 -52.46 -21.01
C PRO A 198 40.82 -51.89 -21.50
N TRP A 199 40.92 -50.74 -22.19
CA TRP A 199 39.99 -49.88 -22.94
C TRP A 199 39.09 -50.59 -24.01
N PRO A 200 37.90 -50.04 -24.39
CA PRO A 200 37.71 -48.65 -24.83
C PRO A 200 36.54 -47.83 -24.24
N PHE A 201 36.57 -46.55 -24.58
CA PHE A 201 35.64 -45.49 -24.22
C PHE A 201 34.18 -45.78 -24.61
N GLU A 202 33.26 -45.45 -23.71
CA GLU A 202 31.93 -44.96 -24.07
C GLU A 202 31.63 -43.74 -23.20
N THR A 203 31.10 -42.67 -23.80
CA THR A 203 31.18 -41.30 -23.28
C THR A 203 30.29 -41.09 -22.05
N ARG A 204 30.91 -40.93 -20.88
CA ARG A 204 30.23 -40.49 -19.65
C ARG A 204 30.06 -38.97 -19.72
N GLU A 205 28.82 -38.49 -19.76
CA GLU A 205 28.55 -37.04 -19.76
C GLU A 205 29.00 -36.41 -18.44
N ASP A 206 29.99 -35.51 -18.49
CA ASP A 206 30.59 -34.87 -17.34
C ASP A 206 29.67 -33.79 -16.74
N TYR A 207 28.63 -34.21 -16.02
CA TYR A 207 27.74 -33.33 -15.26
C TYR A 207 27.43 -33.86 -13.86
N TRP A 208 27.46 -32.95 -12.88
CA TRP A 208 27.00 -33.18 -11.51
C TRP A 208 25.50 -32.85 -11.40
N GLU A 209 24.63 -33.85 -11.47
CA GLU A 209 23.19 -33.66 -11.28
C GLU A 209 22.86 -33.32 -9.82
N ALA A 210 21.94 -32.37 -9.62
CA ALA A 210 21.38 -32.11 -8.30
C ALA A 210 20.41 -33.24 -7.89
N PRO A 211 20.38 -33.68 -6.62
CA PRO A 211 19.40 -34.66 -6.17
C PRO A 211 17.96 -34.18 -6.36
N ASN A 212 17.01 -35.12 -6.49
CA ASN A 212 15.61 -34.81 -6.77
C ASN A 212 15.03 -33.71 -5.85
N HIS A 213 14.42 -32.68 -6.46
CA HIS A 213 13.82 -31.49 -5.83
C HIS A 213 14.81 -30.50 -5.17
N LEU A 214 16.11 -30.66 -5.43
CA LEU A 214 17.17 -29.74 -4.98
C LEU A 214 17.87 -29.09 -6.17
N PHE A 215 18.57 -27.99 -5.92
CA PHE A 215 19.35 -27.23 -6.90
C PHE A 215 20.75 -26.92 -6.35
N TRP A 216 21.74 -26.87 -7.23
CA TRP A 216 23.06 -26.31 -6.95
C TRP A 216 22.98 -24.78 -6.99
N ILE A 217 23.02 -24.12 -5.84
CA ILE A 217 22.98 -22.67 -5.70
C ILE A 217 24.41 -22.14 -5.68
N CYS A 218 24.79 -21.39 -6.71
CA CYS A 218 26.11 -20.80 -6.88
C CYS A 218 25.95 -19.28 -6.99
N GLY A 219 26.10 -18.56 -5.88
CA GLY A 219 25.74 -17.14 -5.81
C GLY A 219 24.24 -16.92 -6.03
N ASP A 220 23.89 -16.03 -6.96
CA ASP A 220 22.49 -15.67 -7.29
C ASP A 220 21.82 -16.65 -8.29
N THR A 221 22.56 -17.62 -8.83
CA THR A 221 22.07 -18.59 -9.82
C THR A 221 21.93 -19.98 -9.23
N ALA A 222 20.94 -20.73 -9.72
CA ALA A 222 20.66 -22.08 -9.27
C ALA A 222 20.50 -23.04 -10.44
N TYR A 223 21.23 -24.16 -10.39
CA TYR A 223 21.41 -25.11 -11.49
C TYR A 223 20.85 -26.49 -11.12
N THR A 224 20.23 -27.17 -12.09
CA THR A 224 19.81 -28.58 -11.95
C THR A 224 20.94 -29.56 -12.26
N LYS A 225 21.90 -29.15 -13.09
CA LYS A 225 23.14 -29.87 -13.39
C LYS A 225 24.29 -28.86 -13.45
N LEU A 226 25.43 -29.19 -12.86
CA LEU A 226 26.68 -28.42 -13.03
C LEU A 226 27.61 -29.15 -14.01
N PRO A 227 28.34 -28.42 -14.88
CA PRO A 227 29.42 -28.99 -15.69
C PRO A 227 30.51 -29.65 -14.82
N GLY A 228 31.17 -30.69 -15.33
CA GLY A 228 32.25 -31.40 -14.62
C GLY A 228 33.50 -30.54 -14.39
N ASP A 229 33.72 -29.53 -15.23
CA ASP A 229 34.80 -28.53 -15.17
C ASP A 229 34.45 -27.28 -14.35
N TRP A 230 33.33 -27.30 -13.60
CA TRP A 230 32.89 -26.16 -12.80
C TRP A 230 33.92 -25.75 -11.73
N SER A 231 34.24 -24.45 -11.69
CA SER A 231 35.10 -23.85 -10.66
C SER A 231 34.35 -22.80 -9.86
N GLY A 232 34.25 -23.00 -8.55
CA GLY A 232 33.54 -22.13 -7.61
C GLY A 232 32.90 -22.90 -6.46
N SER A 233 32.44 -22.19 -5.43
CA SER A 233 31.70 -22.78 -4.30
C SER A 233 30.19 -22.72 -4.57
N CYS A 234 29.51 -23.85 -4.40
CA CYS A 234 28.06 -23.97 -4.55
C CYS A 234 27.45 -24.76 -3.39
N THR A 235 26.23 -24.41 -3.01
CA THR A 235 25.47 -25.04 -1.92
C THR A 235 24.23 -25.71 -2.47
N ILE A 236 23.93 -26.94 -2.04
CA ILE A 236 22.68 -27.63 -2.40
C ILE A 236 21.51 -27.02 -1.60
N GLY A 237 20.44 -26.60 -2.27
CA GLY A 237 19.28 -25.98 -1.61
C GLY A 237 17.95 -26.09 -2.37
N ILE A 238 16.85 -25.76 -1.69
CA ILE A 238 15.48 -25.75 -2.25
C ILE A 238 15.09 -24.32 -2.59
N ILE A 239 14.72 -24.07 -3.85
CA ILE A 239 14.15 -22.79 -4.28
C ILE A 239 12.65 -22.79 -3.99
N LYS A 240 12.17 -21.83 -3.19
CA LYS A 240 10.74 -21.64 -2.91
C LYS A 240 10.23 -20.38 -3.64
N PRO A 241 9.65 -20.52 -4.85
CA PRO A 241 9.16 -19.36 -5.60
C PRO A 241 7.97 -18.69 -4.89
N ALA A 242 7.83 -17.37 -5.06
CA ALA A 242 6.74 -16.58 -4.47
C ALA A 242 5.35 -16.85 -5.09
N PHE A 243 5.29 -17.69 -6.13
CA PHE A 243 4.07 -18.20 -6.76
C PHE A 243 4.28 -19.67 -7.12
N PHE A 244 3.22 -20.49 -7.08
CA PHE A 244 3.25 -21.88 -7.52
C PHE A 244 2.54 -22.02 -8.88
N VAL A 245 3.05 -22.91 -9.73
CA VAL A 245 2.40 -23.29 -10.98
C VAL A 245 1.63 -24.59 -10.74
N LEU A 246 0.33 -24.59 -11.03
CA LEU A 246 -0.51 -25.79 -10.91
C LEU A 246 -0.08 -26.86 -11.91
N SER A 247 0.28 -28.05 -11.41
CA SER A 247 0.57 -29.20 -12.24
C SER A 247 -0.66 -29.65 -13.03
N LYS A 248 -0.47 -30.11 -14.28
CA LYS A 248 -1.53 -30.65 -15.17
C LYS A 248 -2.45 -31.65 -14.46
N ARG A 249 -1.91 -32.50 -13.56
CA ARG A 249 -2.68 -33.50 -12.81
C ARG A 249 -3.64 -32.89 -11.77
N LEU A 250 -3.28 -31.74 -11.18
CA LEU A 250 -4.09 -31.07 -10.15
C LEU A 250 -5.23 -30.25 -10.78
N GLY A 251 -5.00 -29.61 -11.93
CA GLY A 251 -6.03 -28.88 -12.66
C GLY A 251 -7.21 -29.77 -13.09
N ALA A 252 -6.94 -31.00 -13.52
CA ALA A 252 -7.96 -31.97 -13.91
C ALA A 252 -8.90 -32.37 -12.76
N HIS A 253 -8.39 -32.51 -11.53
CA HIS A 253 -9.22 -32.78 -10.34
C HIS A 253 -10.10 -31.59 -9.91
N LEU A 254 -9.74 -30.38 -10.33
CA LEU A 254 -10.45 -29.13 -10.00
C LEU A 254 -11.40 -28.68 -11.11
N GLY A 255 -11.54 -29.44 -12.20
CA GLY A 255 -12.42 -29.11 -13.33
C GLY A 255 -12.01 -27.87 -14.14
N VAL A 256 -10.74 -27.44 -14.04
CA VAL A 256 -10.23 -26.27 -14.76
C VAL A 256 -9.34 -26.72 -15.93
N PRO A 257 -9.65 -26.36 -17.19
CA PRO A 257 -8.79 -26.66 -18.34
C PRO A 257 -7.61 -25.69 -18.38
N VAL A 258 -6.45 -26.12 -17.85
CA VAL A 258 -5.29 -25.21 -17.67
C VAL A 258 -4.30 -25.22 -18.86
N TYR A 259 -4.31 -26.24 -19.74
CA TYR A 259 -3.21 -26.42 -20.72
C TYR A 259 -3.56 -27.01 -22.11
N ASP A 260 -4.84 -27.17 -22.46
CA ASP A 260 -5.22 -28.01 -23.61
C ASP A 260 -4.88 -27.40 -24.99
N ASN A 261 -4.64 -26.07 -25.05
CA ASN A 261 -4.38 -25.34 -26.29
C ASN A 261 -2.89 -25.15 -26.64
N LEU A 262 -1.96 -25.85 -25.98
CA LEU A 262 -0.51 -25.72 -26.25
C LEU A 262 0.02 -26.65 -27.37
N GLY A 263 -0.81 -26.94 -28.37
CA GLY A 263 -0.45 -27.74 -29.54
C GLY A 263 -0.01 -26.87 -30.73
N LYS A 264 1.30 -26.85 -31.02
CA LYS A 264 1.94 -26.26 -32.22
C LYS A 264 1.67 -24.77 -32.48
N VAL A 265 2.58 -23.92 -31.99
CA VAL A 265 2.87 -22.61 -32.61
C VAL A 265 4.36 -22.56 -32.92
N GLU A 266 4.72 -22.50 -34.21
CA GLU A 266 6.10 -22.33 -34.64
C GLU A 266 6.63 -20.96 -34.20
N ARG A 267 7.79 -20.95 -33.53
CA ARG A 267 8.44 -19.71 -33.09
C ARG A 267 9.16 -19.05 -34.26
N LYS A 268 8.50 -18.11 -34.96
CA LYS A 268 9.21 -17.12 -35.78
C LYS A 268 10.07 -16.22 -34.90
N LYS A 269 11.31 -16.02 -35.33
CA LYS A 269 12.29 -15.09 -34.74
C LYS A 269 11.70 -13.67 -34.86
N ARG A 270 11.58 -12.93 -33.74
CA ARG A 270 11.15 -11.51 -33.78
C ARG A 270 12.35 -10.62 -34.08
N ASP A 271 12.21 -9.77 -35.08
CA ASP A 271 13.12 -8.66 -35.32
C ASP A 271 12.94 -7.53 -34.29
N THR A 272 13.91 -6.62 -34.30
CA THR A 272 14.10 -5.53 -33.33
C THR A 272 12.89 -4.60 -33.24
N LEU A 273 12.35 -4.42 -32.02
CA LEU A 273 11.20 -3.55 -31.76
C LEU A 273 11.55 -2.07 -31.88
N THR A 274 10.76 -1.34 -32.68
CA THR A 274 10.64 0.12 -32.61
C THR A 274 9.97 0.56 -31.32
N ILE A 275 10.31 1.76 -30.84
CA ILE A 275 9.80 2.34 -29.59
C ILE A 275 8.45 3.00 -29.85
N GLY A 276 7.39 2.50 -29.22
CA GLY A 276 6.02 3.04 -29.29
C GLY A 276 4.99 1.92 -29.27
N GLY A 277 4.24 1.79 -28.17
CA GLY A 277 3.23 0.75 -27.97
C GLY A 277 1.84 1.35 -27.87
N ASP A 278 1.16 1.42 -29.02
CA ASP A 278 -0.20 1.97 -29.16
C ASP A 278 -1.24 0.85 -29.25
N GLN A 279 -2.33 0.97 -28.48
CA GLN A 279 -3.41 -0.01 -28.51
C GLN A 279 -4.34 0.25 -29.70
N ASN A 280 -4.16 -0.53 -30.77
CA ASN A 280 -4.95 -0.42 -31.99
C ASN A 280 -6.30 -1.13 -31.87
N GLY A 281 -7.36 -0.37 -31.57
CA GLY A 281 -8.74 -0.81 -31.62
C GLY A 281 -9.50 -0.08 -32.74
N LYS A 282 -9.91 -0.80 -33.80
CA LYS A 282 -10.59 -0.24 -34.99
C LYS A 282 -9.86 0.94 -35.66
N GLY A 283 -8.54 0.86 -35.81
CA GLY A 283 -7.75 1.85 -36.55
C GLY A 283 -7.57 3.21 -35.86
N LYS A 284 -7.99 3.36 -34.60
CA LYS A 284 -7.69 4.52 -33.77
C LYS A 284 -6.81 4.07 -32.59
N ILE A 285 -5.81 4.88 -32.27
CA ILE A 285 -4.96 4.75 -31.08
C ILE A 285 -5.78 5.23 -29.88
N TRP A 286 -5.83 4.41 -28.81
CA TRP A 286 -6.57 4.75 -27.59
C TRP A 286 -5.63 5.25 -26.50
N THR A 287 -5.85 6.47 -26.02
CA THR A 287 -5.13 7.03 -24.87
C THR A 287 -5.61 6.42 -23.54
N PRO A 288 -4.77 6.37 -22.48
CA PRO A 288 -5.20 5.91 -21.16
C PRO A 288 -6.44 6.64 -20.62
N GLU A 289 -6.55 7.94 -20.90
CA GLU A 289 -7.69 8.79 -20.57
C GLU A 289 -8.97 8.35 -21.30
N GLU A 290 -8.91 8.08 -22.61
CA GLU A 290 -10.04 7.54 -23.38
C GLU A 290 -10.45 6.16 -22.87
N ILE A 291 -9.50 5.27 -22.58
CA ILE A 291 -9.75 3.94 -22.03
C ILE A 291 -10.53 4.04 -20.70
N ILE A 292 -10.13 4.94 -19.80
CA ILE A 292 -10.77 5.12 -18.49
C ILE A 292 -12.16 5.77 -18.61
N LYS A 293 -12.40 6.58 -19.65
CA LYS A 293 -13.70 7.17 -19.96
C LYS A 293 -14.66 6.16 -20.59
N THR A 294 -14.17 5.30 -21.47
CA THR A 294 -14.97 4.29 -22.19
C THR A 294 -15.33 3.10 -21.31
N TYR A 295 -14.40 2.62 -20.48
CA TYR A 295 -14.69 1.58 -19.51
C TYR A 295 -15.11 2.20 -18.18
N GLY A 296 -16.37 1.98 -17.79
CA GLY A 296 -16.93 2.48 -16.53
C GLY A 296 -16.21 1.96 -15.27
N PRO A 297 -16.55 2.50 -14.08
CA PRO A 297 -15.95 2.10 -12.80
C PRO A 297 -15.88 0.57 -12.63
N ALA A 298 -14.73 0.07 -12.15
CA ALA A 298 -14.51 -1.34 -11.86
C ALA A 298 -15.18 -1.76 -10.52
N THR A 299 -16.44 -1.38 -10.33
CA THR A 299 -17.26 -1.71 -9.15
C THR A 299 -17.70 -3.16 -9.23
N TRP A 300 -17.20 -4.01 -8.33
CA TRP A 300 -17.74 -5.37 -8.17
C TRP A 300 -19.19 -5.27 -7.66
N ALA A 301 -20.14 -5.81 -8.43
CA ALA A 301 -21.50 -5.94 -7.93
C ALA A 301 -21.55 -7.03 -6.86
N GLN A 302 -22.32 -6.77 -5.79
CA GLN A 302 -22.41 -7.65 -4.62
C GLN A 302 -23.40 -8.81 -4.81
N ASP A 303 -24.22 -8.75 -5.86
CA ASP A 303 -25.30 -9.69 -6.19
C ASP A 303 -24.81 -11.00 -6.84
N GLY A 304 -23.59 -11.02 -7.37
CA GLY A 304 -23.00 -12.20 -8.02
C GLY A 304 -23.64 -12.58 -9.34
N SER A 305 -24.39 -11.68 -10.00
CA SER A 305 -25.14 -12.01 -11.22
C SER A 305 -24.22 -12.37 -12.41
N TRP A 306 -24.73 -13.25 -13.28
CA TRP A 306 -23.92 -14.05 -14.21
C TRP A 306 -23.12 -13.26 -15.25
N GLY A 307 -23.50 -12.03 -15.58
CA GLY A 307 -22.79 -11.20 -16.56
C GLY A 307 -21.33 -10.89 -16.19
N TYR A 308 -21.01 -10.87 -14.89
CA TYR A 308 -19.71 -10.44 -14.38
C TYR A 308 -18.58 -11.47 -14.48
N ARG A 309 -18.89 -12.74 -14.81
CA ARG A 309 -17.89 -13.80 -15.03
C ARG A 309 -17.53 -14.03 -16.50
N THR A 310 -18.10 -13.25 -17.42
CA THR A 310 -17.75 -13.37 -18.84
C THR A 310 -16.29 -12.95 -19.08
N PRO A 311 -15.51 -13.68 -19.90
CA PRO A 311 -14.12 -13.31 -20.20
C PRO A 311 -13.96 -11.88 -20.72
N ILE A 312 -14.92 -11.43 -21.54
CA ILE A 312 -14.99 -10.07 -22.10
C ILE A 312 -15.10 -9.01 -20.98
N TYR A 313 -15.95 -9.24 -19.97
CA TYR A 313 -16.11 -8.30 -18.85
C TYR A 313 -14.86 -8.22 -17.98
N MET A 314 -14.19 -9.35 -17.74
CA MET A 314 -12.92 -9.41 -17.01
C MET A 314 -11.79 -8.73 -17.78
N LEU A 315 -11.70 -8.94 -19.10
CA LEU A 315 -10.70 -8.32 -19.97
C LEU A 315 -10.82 -6.78 -19.97
N ASN A 316 -12.04 -6.25 -20.14
CA ASN A 316 -12.31 -4.81 -20.10
C ASN A 316 -11.88 -4.16 -18.78
N ARG A 317 -12.02 -4.86 -17.65
CA ARG A 317 -11.52 -4.39 -16.34
C ARG A 317 -9.99 -4.38 -16.27
N ILE A 318 -9.32 -5.41 -16.81
CA ILE A 318 -7.86 -5.49 -16.83
C ILE A 318 -7.27 -4.36 -17.70
N ILE A 319 -7.85 -4.12 -18.89
CA ILE A 319 -7.46 -3.00 -19.78
C ILE A 319 -7.61 -1.65 -19.05
N ARG A 320 -8.73 -1.43 -18.35
CA ARG A 320 -8.96 -0.22 -17.56
C ARG A 320 -7.94 -0.06 -16.41
N LEU A 321 -7.67 -1.14 -15.67
CA LEU A 321 -6.69 -1.14 -14.57
C LEU A 321 -5.28 -0.84 -15.07
N GLN A 322 -4.91 -1.36 -16.24
CA GLN A 322 -3.62 -1.05 -16.90
C GLN A 322 -3.51 0.44 -17.23
N ALA A 323 -4.55 1.04 -17.82
CA ALA A 323 -4.57 2.48 -18.12
C ALA A 323 -4.50 3.35 -16.85
N VAL A 324 -5.22 2.99 -15.78
CA VAL A 324 -5.14 3.69 -14.48
C VAL A 324 -3.72 3.59 -13.90
N LEU A 325 -3.12 2.40 -13.92
CA LEU A 325 -1.76 2.19 -13.41
C LEU A 325 -0.72 2.98 -14.23
N GLU A 326 -0.87 3.04 -15.55
CA GLU A 326 -0.01 3.85 -16.43
C GLU A 326 -0.11 5.34 -16.09
N MET A 327 -1.32 5.92 -16.02
CA MET A 327 -1.50 7.33 -15.63
C MET A 327 -0.93 7.64 -14.24
N VAL A 328 -1.22 6.78 -13.24
CA VAL A 328 -0.73 6.99 -11.86
C VAL A 328 0.79 6.88 -11.81
N SER A 329 1.40 5.91 -12.51
CA SER A 329 2.86 5.78 -12.59
C SER A 329 3.53 7.00 -13.24
N ASN A 330 2.91 7.59 -14.27
CA ASN A 330 3.44 8.76 -14.94
C ASN A 330 3.31 10.03 -14.08
N ARG A 331 2.12 10.28 -13.51
CA ARG A 331 1.89 11.44 -12.63
C ARG A 331 2.72 11.38 -11.35
N THR A 332 2.88 10.21 -10.73
CA THR A 332 3.77 10.06 -9.57
C THR A 332 5.24 10.24 -9.94
N ALA A 333 5.66 9.85 -11.16
CA ALA A 333 7.00 10.12 -11.62
C ALA A 333 7.29 11.62 -11.77
N LEU A 334 6.37 12.38 -12.38
CA LEU A 334 6.48 13.84 -12.51
C LEU A 334 6.52 14.55 -11.15
N ALA A 335 5.64 14.18 -10.22
CA ALA A 335 5.61 14.78 -8.87
C ALA A 335 6.92 14.55 -8.10
N LEU A 336 7.50 13.35 -8.19
CA LEU A 336 8.76 13.01 -7.55
C LEU A 336 9.97 13.67 -8.21
N ASP A 337 9.93 13.95 -9.52
CA ASP A 337 11.00 14.67 -10.21
C ASP A 337 11.03 16.15 -9.76
N HIS A 338 9.87 16.81 -9.68
CA HIS A 338 9.76 18.15 -9.09
C HIS A 338 10.24 18.19 -7.63
N ILE A 339 9.91 17.20 -6.80
CA ILE A 339 10.44 17.10 -5.42
C ILE A 339 11.97 16.97 -5.44
N SER A 340 12.52 16.14 -6.34
CA SER A 340 13.96 15.97 -6.47
C SER A 340 14.68 17.26 -6.92
N GLU A 341 14.04 18.06 -7.77
CA GLU A 341 14.54 19.38 -8.18
C GLU A 341 14.49 20.39 -7.02
N GLN A 342 13.36 20.49 -6.33
CA GLN A 342 13.20 21.35 -5.15
C GLN A 342 14.21 21.03 -4.04
N LEU A 343 14.48 19.75 -3.77
CA LEU A 343 15.54 19.34 -2.83
C LEU A 343 16.93 19.84 -3.25
N THR A 344 17.22 19.85 -4.55
CA THR A 344 18.51 20.33 -5.10
C THR A 344 18.62 21.86 -4.92
N GLN A 345 17.55 22.60 -5.20
CA GLN A 345 17.49 24.06 -5.05
C GLN A 345 17.59 24.47 -3.57
N THR A 346 16.84 23.83 -2.68
CA THR A 346 16.89 24.09 -1.23
C THR A 346 18.29 23.84 -0.66
N LYS A 347 18.98 22.78 -1.09
CA LYS A 347 20.37 22.49 -0.72
C LYS A 347 21.33 23.63 -1.13
N ALA A 348 21.18 24.18 -2.34
CA ALA A 348 21.98 25.32 -2.79
C ALA A 348 21.74 26.59 -1.93
N VAL A 349 20.48 26.89 -1.58
CA VAL A 349 20.13 28.01 -0.70
C VAL A 349 20.70 27.83 0.70
N ILE A 350 20.65 26.62 1.27
CA ILE A 350 21.25 26.34 2.59
C ILE A 350 22.77 26.56 2.56
N TYR A 351 23.47 26.12 1.52
CA TYR A 351 24.91 26.41 1.39
C TYR A 351 25.21 27.91 1.23
N GLN A 352 24.39 28.67 0.49
CA GLN A 352 24.56 30.11 0.34
C GLN A 352 24.35 30.86 1.67
N ILE A 353 23.28 30.51 2.41
CA ILE A 353 23.02 31.07 3.75
C ILE A 353 24.18 30.73 4.70
N ARG A 354 24.68 29.49 4.66
CA ARG A 354 25.80 29.05 5.50
C ARG A 354 27.09 29.81 5.17
N LEU A 355 27.42 29.94 3.89
CA LEU A 355 28.58 30.71 3.43
C LEU A 355 28.50 32.18 3.87
N ALA A 356 27.33 32.81 3.71
CA ALA A 356 27.10 34.18 4.14
C ALA A 356 27.23 34.33 5.68
N GLY A 357 26.69 33.39 6.45
CA GLY A 357 26.84 33.35 7.90
C GLY A 357 28.29 33.21 8.35
N ASP A 358 29.07 32.35 7.68
CA ASP A 358 30.48 32.16 7.98
C ASP A 358 31.35 33.38 7.60
N TYR A 359 31.00 34.13 6.54
CA TYR A 359 31.62 35.43 6.24
C TYR A 359 31.28 36.51 7.27
N LEU A 360 30.01 36.62 7.69
CA LEU A 360 29.56 37.63 8.66
C LEU A 360 30.08 37.38 10.08
N LEU A 361 30.37 36.12 10.42
CA LEU A 361 30.86 35.69 11.74
C LEU A 361 32.35 35.31 11.70
N ALA A 362 33.10 35.74 10.67
CA ALA A 362 34.50 35.35 10.50
C ALA A 362 35.38 35.62 11.74
N ASP A 363 35.20 36.79 12.37
CA ASP A 363 35.91 37.20 13.59
C ASP A 363 35.56 36.33 14.82
N GLU A 364 34.41 35.65 14.80
CA GLU A 364 33.93 34.75 15.86
C GLU A 364 34.13 33.26 15.52
N GLY A 365 34.94 32.93 14.50
CA GLY A 365 35.17 31.55 14.06
C GLY A 365 34.04 30.99 13.18
N GLY A 366 33.33 31.86 12.46
CA GLY A 366 32.17 31.54 11.64
C GLY A 366 30.95 31.13 12.46
N THR A 367 29.93 30.63 11.77
CA THR A 367 28.66 30.20 12.37
C THR A 367 28.86 29.13 13.44
N CYS A 368 29.88 28.27 13.30
CA CYS A 368 30.14 27.21 14.30
C CYS A 368 30.89 27.71 15.53
N GLY A 369 31.85 28.63 15.39
CA GLY A 369 32.48 29.26 16.56
C GLY A 369 31.45 29.96 17.44
N LYS A 370 30.48 30.65 16.80
CA LYS A 370 29.35 31.30 17.48
C LYS A 370 28.48 30.35 18.33
N PHE A 371 28.25 29.13 17.87
CA PHE A 371 27.44 28.13 18.60
C PHE A 371 28.26 27.23 19.54
N ASN A 372 29.58 27.44 19.65
CA ASN A 372 30.50 26.74 20.55
C ASN A 372 30.30 25.20 20.57
N SER A 373 29.94 24.64 19.41
CA SER A 373 29.53 23.25 19.24
C SER A 373 30.67 22.46 18.60
N SER A 374 31.15 21.43 19.29
CA SER A 374 32.30 20.61 18.87
C SER A 374 32.05 19.79 17.59
N GLU A 375 30.79 19.66 17.15
CA GLU A 375 30.39 18.92 15.95
C GLU A 375 29.90 19.88 14.86
N CYS A 376 30.82 20.62 14.24
CA CYS A 376 30.54 21.52 13.11
C CYS A 376 30.37 20.77 11.76
N CYS A 377 29.56 19.71 11.73
CA CYS A 377 29.37 18.88 10.54
C CYS A 377 27.90 18.83 10.13
N LEU A 378 27.49 19.70 9.19
CA LEU A 378 26.15 19.66 8.60
C LEU A 378 26.13 18.74 7.37
N GLU A 379 25.80 17.46 7.56
CA GLU A 379 25.58 16.54 6.44
C GLU A 379 24.16 16.73 5.85
N ILE A 380 24.09 17.17 4.59
CA ILE A 380 22.84 17.24 3.82
C ILE A 380 22.80 16.04 2.86
N ASP A 381 22.21 14.94 3.33
CA ASP A 381 22.05 13.66 2.60
C ASP A 381 21.34 13.88 1.24
N ASP A 382 22.04 13.54 0.15
CA ASP A 382 21.58 13.77 -1.21
C ASP A 382 20.76 12.60 -1.78
N LYS A 383 19.55 12.45 -1.25
CA LYS A 383 18.59 11.46 -1.76
C LYS A 383 18.05 11.80 -3.16
N SER A 384 18.34 12.97 -3.71
CA SER A 384 17.82 13.42 -5.02
C SER A 384 18.28 12.47 -6.15
N ALA A 385 19.55 12.05 -6.13
CA ALA A 385 20.11 11.11 -7.09
C ALA A 385 19.49 9.70 -6.97
N VAL A 386 19.19 9.27 -5.74
CA VAL A 386 18.52 8.00 -5.45
C VAL A 386 17.08 8.03 -5.98
N ILE A 387 16.32 9.09 -5.70
CA ILE A 387 14.96 9.31 -6.23
C ILE A 387 14.98 9.27 -7.76
N LYS A 388 15.87 10.03 -8.42
CA LYS A 388 16.04 10.03 -9.89
C LYS A 388 16.41 8.65 -10.46
N LYS A 389 17.19 7.83 -9.74
CA LYS A 389 17.52 6.45 -10.12
C LYS A 389 16.31 5.51 -10.02
N HIS A 390 15.47 5.67 -8.99
CA HIS A 390 14.21 4.92 -8.87
C HIS A 390 13.17 5.35 -9.90
N LEU A 391 13.08 6.64 -10.23
CA LEU A 391 12.20 7.16 -11.27
C LEU A 391 12.49 6.55 -12.64
N LYS A 392 13.77 6.55 -13.05
CA LYS A 392 14.23 5.90 -14.29
C LYS A 392 13.94 4.39 -14.33
N ARG A 393 13.86 3.72 -13.17
CA ARG A 393 13.44 2.30 -13.08
C ARG A 393 11.92 2.14 -13.19
N ASN A 394 11.14 2.99 -12.52
CA ASN A 394 9.67 2.95 -12.57
C ASN A 394 9.13 3.25 -13.97
N GLN A 395 9.70 4.24 -14.67
CA GLN A 395 9.37 4.54 -16.08
C GLN A 395 9.73 3.36 -17.02
N LYS A 396 10.86 2.67 -16.80
CA LYS A 396 11.19 1.45 -17.54
C LYS A 396 10.25 0.28 -17.22
N ALA A 397 9.78 0.18 -15.97
CA ALA A 397 8.87 -0.87 -15.55
C ALA A 397 7.45 -0.69 -16.10
N SER A 398 6.92 0.54 -16.16
CA SER A 398 5.62 0.82 -16.78
C SER A 398 5.65 0.53 -18.29
N LEU A 399 6.74 0.88 -18.99
CA LEU A 399 6.97 0.51 -20.39
C LEU A 399 7.02 -1.02 -20.61
N CYS A 400 7.63 -1.77 -19.68
CA CYS A 400 7.71 -3.24 -19.77
C CYS A 400 6.32 -3.94 -19.63
N GLY A 401 5.35 -3.25 -19.01
CA GLY A 401 3.97 -3.75 -18.91
C GLY A 401 3.22 -3.80 -20.25
N LYS A 402 3.50 -2.85 -21.17
CA LYS A 402 2.82 -2.74 -22.47
C LYS A 402 3.02 -3.99 -23.34
N SER A 403 4.27 -4.41 -23.53
CA SER A 403 4.64 -5.53 -24.43
C SER A 403 4.01 -6.89 -24.07
N ARG A 404 3.53 -7.08 -22.83
CA ARG A 404 2.90 -8.33 -22.37
C ARG A 404 1.39 -8.38 -22.66
N VAL A 405 0.72 -7.23 -22.73
CA VAL A 405 -0.72 -7.15 -23.03
C VAL A 405 -0.98 -7.26 -24.54
N ASP A 406 -0.14 -6.65 -25.37
CA ASP A 406 -0.26 -6.73 -26.84
C ASP A 406 -0.13 -8.16 -27.38
N SER A 407 0.55 -9.04 -26.63
CA SER A 407 0.66 -10.47 -26.96
C SER A 407 -0.61 -11.29 -26.63
N PHE A 408 -1.59 -10.71 -25.91
CA PHE A 408 -2.90 -11.33 -25.64
C PHE A 408 -3.97 -10.93 -26.66
N ASN A 409 -3.90 -9.71 -27.22
CA ASN A 409 -4.90 -9.21 -28.17
C ASN A 409 -4.84 -9.86 -29.57
N GLY A 410 -3.84 -10.70 -29.85
CA GLY A 410 -3.66 -11.34 -31.17
C GLY A 410 -4.56 -12.55 -31.45
N HIS A 411 -5.22 -13.13 -30.44
CA HIS A 411 -6.01 -14.37 -30.60
C HIS A 411 -7.24 -14.42 -29.68
N GLN A 412 -8.23 -13.54 -29.92
CA GLN A 412 -9.68 -13.81 -29.75
C GLN A 412 -10.51 -12.53 -29.99
N LEU A 413 -10.75 -12.22 -31.27
CA LEU A 413 -11.82 -11.31 -31.72
C LEU A 413 -12.44 -11.88 -33.01
N VAL A 414 -13.03 -13.07 -32.89
CA VAL A 414 -13.97 -13.63 -33.87
C VAL A 414 -15.12 -14.24 -33.07
N GLU A 415 -16.33 -13.80 -33.39
CA GLU A 415 -17.65 -14.11 -32.79
C GLU A 415 -17.88 -13.67 -31.33
#